data_AF-A0A8I2ZWN5-F1
#
_entry.id   AF-A0A8I2ZWN5-F1
#
_cell.length_a   1.000
_cell.length_b   1.000
_cell.length_c   1.000
_cell.angle_alpha   90.00
_cell.angle_beta   90.00
_cell.angle_gamma   90.00
#
_symmetry.space_group_name_H-M   'P 1'
#
loop_
_entity.id
_entity.type
_entity.pdbx_description
1 polymer ?
#
loop_
_entity_poly.entity_id
_entity_poly.type
_entity_poly.pdbx_seq_one_letter_code
_entity_poly.pdbx_strand_id
1 'polypeptide(L)'
;MVKLNTESASLSDVDALELLQNMIRWLHASLTDGSGTMVVRKLTSALVAFFIHFPNLWPDCIRLLCVSMSSSSPWPVDLTAVPPEMSTILWDVDSRKLQTVLWFAGSLVEEAGKIDANASKHLGIYEAIASNISDVVALMSHCFSAGFSQTSEGRSLQGDCIKTLQSWILFSQRLAARGDETIPSLRSLIPPVLSALSITDLFEAAAELLSDTLLNYSGFLLEAHYEALFSLLLEDSARGRYQRLVDGDFDFESVQFGQLMLALGDSKVQLLIENTGDRSQDFLTRLRGLLHAQGYPISDDRIFVPALEFWSTFVETLVDCMCSDDHQAQPWVSAASSHVVEVVSGIWRKLLVMRGKMSQISYSHPLLS
;
A
#
# COMPACT_ATOMS: atom_id res chain seq x y z
N MET A 1 16.21 -11.40 22.33
CA MET A 1 15.92 -10.08 21.71
C MET A 1 16.67 -8.95 22.40
N VAL A 2 16.74 -8.88 23.74
CA VAL A 2 17.51 -7.82 24.44
C VAL A 2 19.03 -7.90 24.17
N LYS A 3 19.63 -9.10 24.10
CA LYS A 3 21.09 -9.26 23.98
C LYS A 3 21.73 -8.70 22.70
N LEU A 4 21.09 -8.85 21.52
CA LEU A 4 21.63 -8.33 20.25
C LEU A 4 21.68 -6.79 20.22
N ASN A 5 20.75 -6.11 20.90
CA ASN A 5 20.74 -4.65 20.97
C ASN A 5 21.71 -4.06 22.00
N THR A 6 22.21 -4.87 22.96
CA THR A 6 23.15 -4.43 24.00
C THR A 6 24.59 -4.94 23.82
N GLU A 7 24.81 -6.04 23.09
CA GLU A 7 26.12 -6.73 22.99
C GLU A 7 26.67 -6.82 21.54
N SER A 8 26.00 -6.25 20.52
CA SER A 8 26.40 -6.36 19.11
C SER A 8 27.83 -5.88 18.81
N ALA A 9 28.32 -4.86 19.53
CA ALA A 9 29.67 -4.32 19.36
C ALA A 9 30.80 -5.26 19.82
N SER A 10 30.48 -6.36 20.50
CA SER A 10 31.46 -7.32 21.05
C SER A 10 31.54 -8.64 20.30
N LEU A 11 30.68 -8.84 19.29
CA LEU A 11 30.64 -10.07 18.48
C LEU A 11 31.67 -10.00 17.36
N SER A 12 32.43 -11.08 17.19
CA SER A 12 33.27 -11.26 15.99
C SER A 12 32.41 -11.62 14.78
N ASP A 13 32.90 -11.36 13.56
CA ASP A 13 32.18 -11.71 12.33
C ASP A 13 31.89 -13.22 12.24
N VAL A 14 32.78 -14.06 12.78
CA VAL A 14 32.61 -15.53 12.83
C VAL A 14 31.45 -15.91 13.76
N ASP A 15 31.41 -15.34 14.96
CA ASP A 15 30.33 -15.61 15.92
C ASP A 15 28.98 -15.08 15.40
N ALA A 16 29.00 -13.95 14.69
CA ALA A 16 27.82 -13.37 14.06
C ALA A 16 27.28 -14.27 12.93
N LEU A 17 28.14 -14.83 12.08
CA LEU A 17 27.73 -15.78 11.04
C LEU A 17 27.19 -17.08 11.64
N GLU A 18 27.80 -17.60 12.71
CA GLU A 18 27.28 -18.78 13.42
C GLU A 18 25.89 -18.50 14.02
N LEU A 19 25.70 -17.32 14.61
CA LEU A 19 24.41 -16.87 15.12
C LEU A 19 23.36 -16.80 14.01
N LEU A 20 23.69 -16.21 12.85
CA LEU A 20 22.80 -16.15 11.69
C LEU A 20 22.40 -17.56 11.22
N GLN A 21 23.37 -18.46 11.06
CA GLN A 21 23.12 -19.85 10.68
C GLN A 21 22.17 -20.55 11.67
N ASN A 22 22.38 -20.34 12.97
CA ASN A 22 21.53 -20.91 14.01
C ASN A 22 20.09 -20.35 13.95
N MET A 23 19.94 -19.05 13.71
CA MET A 23 18.64 -18.40 13.58
C MET A 23 17.86 -18.90 12.35
N ILE A 24 18.52 -19.06 11.20
CA ILE A 24 17.90 -19.64 10.00
C ILE A 24 17.50 -21.09 10.26
N ARG A 25 18.34 -21.87 10.97
CA ARG A 25 18.01 -23.26 11.35
C ARG A 25 16.79 -23.33 12.27
N TRP A 26 16.70 -22.44 13.27
CA TRP A 26 15.53 -22.37 14.15
C TRP A 26 14.27 -21.95 13.41
N LEU A 27 14.38 -21.05 12.44
CA LEU A 27 13.25 -20.64 11.59
C LEU A 27 12.74 -21.81 10.75
N HIS A 28 13.64 -22.52 10.07
CA HIS A 28 13.31 -23.70 9.26
C HIS A 28 12.68 -24.83 10.08
N ALA A 29 13.26 -25.15 11.25
CA ALA A 29 12.70 -26.14 12.17
C ALA A 29 11.30 -25.71 12.67
N SER A 30 11.13 -24.44 13.04
CA SER A 30 9.84 -23.91 13.50
C SER A 30 8.74 -24.05 12.45
N LEU A 31 9.07 -23.87 11.17
CA LEU A 31 8.13 -24.02 10.06
C LEU A 31 7.80 -25.49 9.77
N THR A 32 8.76 -26.39 9.95
CA THR A 32 8.60 -27.84 9.75
C THR A 32 7.78 -28.49 10.87
N ASP A 33 8.06 -28.11 12.13
CA ASP A 33 7.41 -28.69 13.31
C ASP A 33 6.02 -28.10 13.59
N GLY A 34 5.54 -27.20 12.73
CA GLY A 34 4.24 -26.56 12.86
C GLY A 34 4.16 -25.58 14.05
N SER A 35 5.29 -25.03 14.49
CA SER A 35 5.33 -24.06 15.58
C SER A 35 4.38 -22.89 15.34
N GLY A 36 3.85 -22.32 16.43
CA GLY A 36 2.88 -21.23 16.34
C GLY A 36 3.45 -20.01 15.60
N THR A 37 2.61 -19.34 14.81
CA THR A 37 2.95 -18.17 13.98
C THR A 37 3.72 -17.08 14.74
N MET A 38 3.45 -16.92 16.04
CA MET A 38 4.15 -15.95 16.90
C MET A 38 5.65 -16.25 17.05
N VAL A 39 6.06 -17.51 17.08
CA VAL A 39 7.48 -17.91 17.16
C VAL A 39 8.19 -17.55 15.86
N VAL A 40 7.57 -17.90 14.73
CA VAL A 40 8.06 -17.58 13.38
C VAL A 40 8.25 -16.06 13.26
N ARG A 41 7.24 -15.25 13.60
CA ARG A 41 7.35 -13.78 13.54
C ARG A 41 8.46 -13.23 14.42
N LYS A 42 8.65 -13.76 15.63
CA LYS A 42 9.77 -13.33 16.52
C LYS A 42 11.13 -13.66 15.94
N LEU A 43 11.29 -14.83 15.31
CA LEU A 43 12.53 -15.21 14.63
C LEU A 43 12.78 -14.33 13.40
N THR A 44 11.74 -14.06 12.61
CA THR A 44 11.79 -13.11 11.49
C THR A 44 12.25 -11.72 11.94
N SER A 45 11.65 -11.15 13.00
CA SER A 45 12.08 -9.86 13.55
C SER A 45 13.52 -9.88 14.09
N ALA A 46 13.95 -11.02 14.66
CA ALA A 46 15.32 -11.16 15.12
C ALA A 46 16.32 -11.19 13.94
N LEU A 47 15.98 -11.85 12.82
CA LEU A 47 16.79 -11.85 11.60
C LEU A 47 16.88 -10.45 10.99
N VAL A 48 15.78 -9.68 11.00
CA VAL A 48 15.81 -8.27 10.57
C VAL A 48 16.76 -7.46 11.45
N ALA A 49 16.66 -7.59 12.78
CA ALA A 49 17.58 -6.91 13.69
C ALA A 49 19.04 -7.31 13.44
N PHE A 50 19.30 -8.60 13.18
CA PHE A 50 20.64 -9.07 12.81
C PHE A 50 21.16 -8.35 11.56
N PHE A 51 20.36 -8.30 10.48
CA PHE A 51 20.77 -7.63 9.24
C PHE A 51 21.09 -6.15 9.47
N ILE A 52 20.27 -5.44 10.24
CA ILE A 52 20.51 -4.02 10.53
C ILE A 52 21.84 -3.78 11.25
N HIS A 53 22.26 -4.69 12.13
CA HIS A 53 23.55 -4.60 12.82
C HIS A 53 24.73 -5.07 11.95
N PHE A 54 24.51 -6.05 11.07
CA PHE A 54 25.56 -6.70 10.28
C PHE A 54 25.20 -6.82 8.78
N PRO A 55 24.94 -5.72 8.06
CA PRO A 55 24.46 -5.76 6.67
C PRO A 55 25.47 -6.42 5.71
N ASN A 56 26.76 -6.21 5.95
CA ASN A 56 27.84 -6.72 5.10
C ASN A 56 28.03 -8.24 5.22
N LEU A 57 27.56 -8.85 6.31
CA LEU A 57 27.68 -10.30 6.52
C LEU A 57 26.55 -11.07 5.84
N TRP A 58 25.54 -10.37 5.30
CA TRP A 58 24.36 -11.01 4.71
C TRP A 58 23.79 -10.26 3.49
N PRO A 59 24.60 -10.03 2.44
CA PRO A 59 24.21 -9.17 1.32
C PRO A 59 23.04 -9.70 0.47
N ASP A 60 22.92 -11.02 0.28
CA ASP A 60 21.84 -11.66 -0.50
C ASP A 60 20.77 -12.29 0.40
N CYS A 61 20.35 -11.55 1.43
CA CYS A 61 19.53 -12.09 2.52
C CYS A 61 18.21 -12.72 2.07
N ILE A 62 17.51 -12.12 1.11
CA ILE A 62 16.22 -12.65 0.61
C ILE A 62 16.44 -13.96 -0.14
N ARG A 63 17.43 -13.99 -1.05
CA ARG A 63 17.77 -15.19 -1.81
C ARG A 63 18.19 -16.34 -0.90
N LEU A 64 19.05 -16.07 0.07
CA LEU A 64 19.54 -17.10 1.00
C LEU A 64 18.41 -17.70 1.83
N LEU A 65 17.44 -16.88 2.26
CA LEU A 65 16.24 -17.37 2.94
C LEU A 65 15.42 -18.26 2.01
N CYS A 66 15.14 -17.83 0.78
CA CYS A 66 14.40 -18.65 -0.19
C CYS A 66 15.06 -20.01 -0.43
N VAL A 67 16.38 -20.04 -0.65
CA VAL A 67 17.15 -21.29 -0.85
C VAL A 67 17.08 -22.19 0.39
N SER A 68 17.21 -21.60 1.58
CA SER A 68 17.09 -22.34 2.83
C SER A 68 15.69 -22.92 3.03
N MET A 69 14.66 -22.26 2.51
CA MET A 69 13.27 -22.71 2.60
C MET A 69 12.91 -23.78 1.56
N SER A 70 13.49 -23.75 0.36
CA SER A 70 13.28 -24.78 -0.68
C SER A 70 14.00 -26.09 -0.36
N SER A 71 15.09 -26.02 0.40
CA SER A 71 15.93 -27.18 0.75
C SER A 71 15.39 -27.97 1.96
N SER A 72 15.70 -29.27 2.00
CA SER A 72 15.38 -30.14 3.15
C SER A 72 16.18 -29.79 4.41
N SER A 73 17.31 -29.12 4.24
CA SER A 73 18.15 -28.55 5.30
C SER A 73 18.46 -27.09 4.98
N PRO A 74 18.60 -26.20 5.99
CA PRO A 74 19.05 -24.84 5.79
C PRO A 74 20.35 -24.76 4.98
N TRP A 75 20.44 -23.78 4.09
CA TRP A 75 21.65 -23.54 3.30
C TRP A 75 22.76 -22.98 4.20
N PRO A 76 24.04 -23.34 3.98
CA PRO A 76 25.16 -22.78 4.71
C PRO A 76 25.30 -21.27 4.50
N VAL A 77 25.39 -20.50 5.57
CA VAL A 77 25.72 -19.08 5.55
C VAL A 77 27.25 -18.94 5.44
N ASP A 78 27.76 -19.19 4.24
CA ASP A 78 29.17 -19.00 3.89
C ASP A 78 29.28 -17.83 2.90
N LEU A 79 30.14 -16.85 3.19
CA LEU A 79 30.39 -15.69 2.34
C LEU A 79 30.94 -16.06 0.94
N THR A 80 31.45 -17.28 0.78
CA THR A 80 31.99 -17.80 -0.48
C THR A 80 30.95 -18.59 -1.30
N ALA A 81 29.83 -18.99 -0.70
CA ALA A 81 28.80 -19.76 -1.36
C ALA A 81 27.86 -18.85 -2.15
N VAL A 82 27.81 -19.02 -3.47
CA VAL A 82 26.86 -18.30 -4.34
C VAL A 82 25.51 -19.03 -4.29
N PRO A 83 24.43 -18.39 -3.80
CA PRO A 83 23.13 -19.04 -3.74
C PRO A 83 22.53 -19.24 -5.16
N PRO A 84 21.76 -20.32 -5.39
CA PRO A 84 21.03 -20.53 -6.64
C PRO A 84 20.12 -19.34 -7.02
N GLU A 85 19.85 -19.19 -8.32
CA GLU A 85 18.96 -18.14 -8.82
C GLU A 85 17.51 -18.34 -8.35
N MET A 86 16.84 -17.23 -8.02
CA MET A 86 15.44 -17.22 -7.54
C MET A 86 14.47 -17.94 -8.49
N SER A 87 14.67 -17.82 -9.79
CA SER A 87 13.87 -18.47 -10.84
C SER A 87 13.82 -20.00 -10.72
N THR A 88 14.87 -20.60 -10.17
CA THR A 88 15.04 -22.06 -10.06
C THR A 88 14.47 -22.66 -8.79
N ILE A 89 14.33 -21.85 -7.73
CA ILE A 89 14.00 -22.34 -6.37
C ILE A 89 12.57 -22.05 -5.95
N LEU A 90 11.94 -20.99 -6.45
CA LEU A 90 10.66 -20.50 -5.93
C LEU A 90 9.50 -21.51 -6.12
N TRP A 91 9.56 -22.33 -7.17
CA TRP A 91 8.52 -23.32 -7.47
C TRP A 91 8.41 -24.46 -6.45
N ASP A 92 9.46 -24.71 -5.68
CA ASP A 92 9.52 -25.82 -4.70
C ASP A 92 9.16 -25.36 -3.28
N VAL A 93 8.91 -24.07 -3.07
CA VAL A 93 8.65 -23.50 -1.74
C VAL A 93 7.16 -23.49 -1.45
N ASP A 94 6.75 -24.06 -0.32
CA ASP A 94 5.36 -24.00 0.12
C ASP A 94 4.91 -22.59 0.53
N SER A 95 3.60 -22.34 0.50
CA SER A 95 3.01 -21.02 0.76
C SER A 95 3.37 -20.46 2.15
N ARG A 96 3.53 -21.31 3.18
CA ARG A 96 3.82 -20.86 4.54
C ARG A 96 5.26 -20.37 4.67
N LYS A 97 6.19 -21.05 4.01
CA LYS A 97 7.58 -20.62 3.91
C LYS A 97 7.70 -19.35 3.08
N LEU A 98 7.03 -19.26 1.92
CA LEU A 98 6.99 -18.02 1.12
C LEU A 98 6.44 -16.83 1.92
N GLN A 99 5.35 -17.04 2.65
CA GLN A 99 4.77 -16.03 3.54
C GLN A 99 5.78 -15.55 4.60
N THR A 100 6.57 -16.46 5.16
CA THR A 100 7.60 -16.11 6.14
C THR A 100 8.72 -15.26 5.54
N VAL A 101 9.13 -15.56 4.29
CA VAL A 101 10.12 -14.74 3.57
C VAL A 101 9.54 -13.36 3.24
N LEU A 102 8.27 -13.27 2.84
CA LEU A 102 7.59 -11.99 2.63
C LEU A 102 7.57 -11.14 3.91
N TRP A 103 7.21 -11.74 5.06
CA TRP A 103 7.26 -11.02 6.35
C TRP A 103 8.67 -10.51 6.67
N PHE A 104 9.70 -11.31 6.40
CA PHE A 104 11.08 -10.85 6.56
C PHE A 104 11.38 -9.67 5.64
N ALA A 105 11.08 -9.79 4.35
CA ALA A 105 11.38 -8.77 3.35
C ALA A 105 10.66 -7.45 3.63
N GLY A 106 9.41 -7.49 4.10
CA GLY A 106 8.63 -6.30 4.44
C GLY A 106 9.16 -5.63 5.72
N SER A 107 9.34 -6.40 6.79
CA SER A 107 9.88 -5.88 8.05
C SER A 107 11.30 -5.35 7.91
N LEU A 108 12.12 -5.91 7.01
CA LEU A 108 13.47 -5.44 6.74
C LEU A 108 13.48 -3.96 6.31
N VAL A 109 12.68 -3.61 5.31
CA VAL A 109 12.64 -2.24 4.78
C VAL A 109 11.89 -1.27 5.70
N GLU A 110 10.94 -1.76 6.50
CA GLU A 110 10.29 -0.95 7.54
C GLU A 110 11.25 -0.56 8.65
N GLU A 111 12.06 -1.48 9.15
CA GLU A 111 13.07 -1.18 10.18
C GLU A 111 14.21 -0.34 9.60
N ALA A 112 14.67 -0.64 8.39
CA ALA A 112 15.66 0.19 7.72
C ALA A 112 15.14 1.61 7.46
N GLY A 113 13.84 1.74 7.14
CA GLY A 113 13.13 3.01 7.03
C GLY A 113 13.00 3.79 8.35
N LYS A 114 13.36 3.24 9.51
CA LYS A 114 13.43 4.03 10.76
C LYS A 114 14.80 4.65 10.98
N ILE A 115 15.81 4.20 10.23
CA ILE A 115 17.20 4.63 10.36
C ILE A 115 17.41 5.91 9.55
N ASP A 116 18.10 6.88 10.14
CA ASP A 116 18.42 8.13 9.47
C ASP A 116 19.27 7.87 8.23
N ALA A 117 18.66 8.10 7.07
CA ALA A 117 19.30 7.92 5.78
C ALA A 117 20.50 8.86 5.60
N ASN A 118 20.47 10.05 6.19
CA ASN A 118 21.47 11.10 5.97
C ASN A 118 22.78 10.87 6.74
N ALA A 119 22.78 9.94 7.68
CA ALA A 119 23.99 9.54 8.38
C ALA A 119 24.83 8.60 7.51
N SER A 120 26.03 9.04 7.13
CA SER A 120 26.98 8.27 6.29
C SER A 120 27.29 6.86 6.82
N LYS A 121 27.24 6.66 8.14
CA LYS A 121 27.40 5.35 8.79
C LYS A 121 26.32 4.31 8.44
N HIS A 122 25.19 4.74 7.88
CA HIS A 122 24.07 3.86 7.51
C HIS A 122 23.97 3.61 6.00
N LEU A 123 24.84 4.22 5.19
CA LEU A 123 24.81 4.07 3.73
C LEU A 123 24.93 2.60 3.29
N GLY A 124 25.82 1.83 3.93
CA GLY A 124 26.00 0.41 3.63
C GLY A 124 24.74 -0.45 3.87
N ILE A 125 23.84 -0.05 4.78
CA ILE A 125 22.56 -0.74 5.00
C ILE A 125 21.65 -0.54 3.79
N TYR A 126 21.56 0.69 3.27
CA TYR A 126 20.72 1.00 2.11
C TYR A 126 21.24 0.31 0.84
N GLU A 127 22.55 0.30 0.62
CA GLU A 127 23.17 -0.40 -0.51
C GLU A 127 22.94 -1.92 -0.44
N ALA A 128 23.11 -2.51 0.74
CA ALA A 128 22.84 -3.94 0.95
C ALA A 128 21.35 -4.30 0.81
N ILE A 129 20.43 -3.40 1.13
CA ILE A 129 18.99 -3.63 0.88
C ILE A 129 18.68 -3.48 -0.62
N ALA A 130 19.25 -2.48 -1.28
CA ALA A 130 19.04 -2.24 -2.70
C ALA A 130 19.50 -3.43 -3.57
N SER A 131 20.57 -4.13 -3.18
CA SER A 131 21.01 -5.35 -3.88
C SER A 131 20.00 -6.50 -3.83
N ASN A 132 19.06 -6.50 -2.89
CA ASN A 132 18.01 -7.52 -2.76
C ASN A 132 16.75 -7.23 -3.60
N ILE A 133 16.68 -6.10 -4.32
CA ILE A 133 15.45 -5.68 -5.02
C ILE A 133 15.08 -6.63 -6.16
N SER A 134 16.04 -7.15 -6.91
CA SER A 134 15.76 -8.14 -7.95
C SER A 134 15.13 -9.41 -7.36
N ASP A 135 15.65 -9.86 -6.21
CA ASP A 135 15.17 -11.05 -5.52
C ASP A 135 13.78 -10.84 -4.91
N VAL A 136 13.50 -9.67 -4.31
CA VAL A 136 12.16 -9.38 -3.78
C VAL A 136 11.12 -9.29 -4.90
N VAL A 137 11.48 -8.69 -6.04
CA VAL A 137 10.58 -8.60 -7.20
C VAL A 137 10.30 -9.98 -7.77
N ALA A 138 11.32 -10.86 -7.85
CA ALA A 138 11.13 -12.24 -8.27
C ALA A 138 10.20 -13.02 -7.32
N LEU A 139 10.40 -12.87 -6.00
CA LEU A 139 9.55 -13.47 -4.97
C LEU A 139 8.09 -13.01 -5.09
N MET A 140 7.87 -11.70 -5.18
CA MET A 140 6.52 -11.11 -5.29
C MET A 140 5.84 -11.50 -6.60
N SER A 141 6.57 -11.48 -7.73
CA SER A 141 6.06 -11.92 -9.03
C SER A 141 5.58 -13.38 -8.98
N HIS A 142 6.32 -14.24 -8.29
CA HIS A 142 5.92 -15.63 -8.09
C HIS A 142 4.65 -15.75 -7.23
N CYS A 143 4.53 -14.98 -6.14
CA CYS A 143 3.35 -14.98 -5.28
C CYS A 143 2.08 -14.46 -6.01
N PHE A 144 2.23 -13.54 -6.95
CA PHE A 144 1.14 -13.07 -7.81
C PHE A 144 0.79 -14.03 -8.97
N SER A 145 1.56 -15.11 -9.18
CA SER A 145 1.28 -16.05 -10.26
C SER A 145 -0.06 -16.77 -10.08
N ALA A 146 -0.66 -17.18 -11.20
CA ALA A 146 -2.01 -17.75 -11.25
C ALA A 146 -2.21 -19.02 -10.40
N GLY A 147 -1.13 -19.70 -10.02
CA GLY A 147 -1.17 -20.90 -9.17
C GLY A 147 -1.72 -20.63 -7.76
N PHE A 148 -1.57 -19.41 -7.24
CA PHE A 148 -2.03 -19.05 -5.89
C PHE A 148 -3.44 -18.44 -5.85
N SER A 149 -3.94 -17.92 -6.98
CA SER A 149 -5.17 -17.11 -6.99
C SER A 149 -6.46 -17.89 -6.65
N GLN A 150 -6.44 -19.22 -6.71
CA GLN A 150 -7.64 -20.05 -6.54
C GLN A 150 -7.87 -20.52 -5.10
N THR A 151 -6.83 -20.60 -4.28
CA THR A 151 -6.93 -21.13 -2.90
C THR A 151 -7.03 -20.00 -1.87
N SER A 152 -7.67 -20.26 -0.73
CA SER A 152 -7.74 -19.30 0.37
C SER A 152 -6.35 -18.98 0.94
N GLU A 153 -5.47 -19.98 1.01
CA GLU A 153 -4.09 -19.80 1.46
C GLU A 153 -3.28 -18.96 0.47
N GLY A 154 -3.46 -19.18 -0.83
CA GLY A 154 -2.82 -18.38 -1.86
C GLY A 154 -3.32 -16.93 -1.89
N ARG A 155 -4.60 -16.68 -1.61
CA ARG A 155 -5.11 -15.30 -1.43
C ARG A 155 -4.54 -14.64 -0.18
N SER A 156 -4.41 -15.35 0.95
CA SER A 156 -3.71 -14.81 2.12
C SER A 156 -2.25 -14.45 1.81
N LEU A 157 -1.55 -15.31 1.04
CA LEU A 157 -0.18 -15.06 0.60
C LEU A 157 -0.08 -13.83 -0.31
N GLN A 158 -1.01 -13.68 -1.25
CA GLN A 158 -1.09 -12.51 -2.12
C GLN A 158 -1.37 -11.23 -1.32
N GLY A 159 -2.23 -11.28 -0.30
CA GLY A 159 -2.45 -10.15 0.61
C GLY A 159 -1.18 -9.71 1.33
N ASP A 160 -0.41 -10.66 1.86
CA ASP A 160 0.89 -10.37 2.48
C ASP A 160 1.93 -9.88 1.45
N CYS A 161 1.86 -10.37 0.22
CA CYS A 161 2.69 -9.90 -0.89
C CYS A 161 2.40 -8.43 -1.23
N ILE A 162 1.13 -8.02 -1.27
CA ILE A 162 0.73 -6.62 -1.48
C ILE A 162 1.27 -5.74 -0.34
N LYS A 163 1.08 -6.14 0.92
CA LYS A 163 1.61 -5.40 2.08
C LYS A 163 3.13 -5.27 2.03
N THR A 164 3.81 -6.36 1.66
CA THR A 164 5.27 -6.33 1.48
C THR A 164 5.64 -5.33 0.39
N LEU A 165 4.94 -5.32 -0.75
CA LEU A 165 5.20 -4.35 -1.83
C LEU A 165 5.00 -2.91 -1.37
N GLN A 166 3.96 -2.62 -0.58
CA GLN A 166 3.73 -1.28 0.00
C GLN A 166 4.94 -0.82 0.81
N SER A 167 5.47 -1.66 1.70
CA SER A 167 6.66 -1.35 2.51
C SER A 167 7.89 -1.05 1.62
N TRP A 168 8.07 -1.80 0.52
CA TRP A 168 9.15 -1.57 -0.44
C TRP A 168 8.97 -0.30 -1.27
N ILE A 169 7.73 0.05 -1.68
CA ILE A 169 7.45 1.31 -2.39
C ILE A 169 7.79 2.50 -1.49
N LEU A 170 7.33 2.50 -0.24
CA LEU A 170 7.62 3.56 0.74
C LEU A 170 9.12 3.70 1.03
N PHE A 171 9.84 2.57 1.09
CA PHE A 171 11.29 2.59 1.24
C PHE A 171 11.97 3.15 -0.02
N SER A 172 11.53 2.76 -1.21
CA SER A 172 12.08 3.22 -2.49
C SER A 172 11.92 4.73 -2.70
N GLN A 173 10.88 5.35 -2.15
CA GLN A 173 10.70 6.81 -2.19
C GLN A 173 11.91 7.56 -1.60
N ARG A 174 12.53 6.98 -0.57
CA ARG A 174 13.71 7.55 0.10
C ARG A 174 14.99 7.33 -0.70
N LEU A 175 15.06 6.23 -1.43
CA LEU A 175 16.14 5.91 -2.36
C LEU A 175 16.05 6.74 -3.66
N ALA A 176 14.85 7.05 -4.13
CA ALA A 176 14.62 7.85 -5.32
C ALA A 176 15.26 9.24 -5.21
N ALA A 177 15.24 9.84 -4.02
CA ALA A 177 15.95 11.09 -3.73
C ALA A 177 17.47 11.00 -3.93
N ARG A 178 18.02 9.79 -4.05
CA ARG A 178 19.45 9.47 -4.24
C ARG A 178 19.77 9.01 -5.66
N GLY A 179 18.79 8.98 -6.57
CA GLY A 179 18.99 8.63 -7.98
C GLY A 179 19.00 7.13 -8.28
N ASP A 180 18.36 6.31 -7.44
CA ASP A 180 18.38 4.85 -7.59
C ASP A 180 17.48 4.34 -8.75
N GLU A 181 18.00 3.37 -9.51
CA GLU A 181 17.40 2.77 -10.72
C GLU A 181 16.37 1.67 -10.41
N THR A 182 16.01 1.50 -9.15
CA THR A 182 15.24 0.34 -8.65
C THR A 182 13.72 0.49 -8.77
N ILE A 183 13.25 1.72 -9.02
CA ILE A 183 11.83 2.08 -9.17
C ILE A 183 11.12 1.28 -10.28
N PRO A 184 11.67 1.10 -11.50
CA PRO A 184 10.99 0.37 -12.57
C PRO A 184 10.70 -1.09 -12.21
N SER A 185 11.60 -1.75 -11.48
CA SER A 185 11.44 -3.16 -11.10
C SER A 185 10.28 -3.34 -10.12
N LEU A 186 10.20 -2.53 -9.06
CA LEU A 186 9.06 -2.57 -8.12
C LEU A 186 7.75 -2.19 -8.81
N ARG A 187 7.79 -1.19 -9.67
CA ARG A 187 6.63 -0.72 -10.44
C ARG A 187 6.04 -1.79 -11.35
N SER A 188 6.85 -2.76 -11.82
CA SER A 188 6.36 -3.89 -12.63
C SER A 188 5.33 -4.76 -11.91
N LEU A 189 5.22 -4.64 -10.58
CA LEU A 189 4.27 -5.37 -9.74
C LEU A 189 2.94 -4.62 -9.54
N ILE A 190 2.75 -3.42 -10.10
CA ILE A 190 1.48 -2.69 -9.99
C ILE A 190 0.32 -3.35 -10.78
N PRO A 191 0.50 -3.85 -12.01
CA PRO A 191 -0.57 -4.52 -12.74
C PRO A 191 -1.28 -5.67 -11.99
N PRO A 192 -0.58 -6.59 -11.28
CA PRO A 192 -1.27 -7.59 -10.48
C PRO A 192 -2.00 -6.99 -9.25
N VAL A 193 -1.49 -5.89 -8.66
CA VAL A 193 -2.21 -5.17 -7.58
C VAL A 193 -3.51 -4.54 -8.10
N LEU A 194 -3.49 -3.94 -9.29
CA LEU A 194 -4.70 -3.42 -9.93
C LEU A 194 -5.72 -4.52 -10.19
N SER A 195 -5.27 -5.70 -10.62
CA SER A 195 -6.12 -6.86 -10.82
C SER A 195 -6.73 -7.35 -9.50
N ALA A 196 -6.00 -7.22 -8.39
CA ALA A 196 -6.45 -7.62 -7.06
C ALA A 196 -7.62 -6.77 -6.52
N LEU A 197 -7.86 -5.56 -7.02
CA LEU A 197 -9.06 -4.76 -6.68
C LEU A 197 -10.39 -5.45 -7.07
N SER A 198 -10.34 -6.37 -8.04
CA SER A 198 -11.51 -7.15 -8.44
C SER A 198 -11.75 -8.38 -7.55
N ILE A 199 -10.83 -8.70 -6.65
CA ILE A 199 -10.86 -9.89 -5.79
C ILE A 199 -11.22 -9.44 -4.37
N THR A 200 -12.38 -9.86 -3.85
CA THR A 200 -12.89 -9.43 -2.53
C THR A 200 -11.87 -9.61 -1.41
N ASP A 201 -11.20 -10.76 -1.32
CA ASP A 201 -10.24 -11.07 -0.25
C ASP A 201 -8.94 -10.24 -0.33
N LEU A 202 -8.66 -9.60 -1.47
CA LEU A 202 -7.45 -8.81 -1.70
C LEU A 202 -7.73 -7.31 -1.83
N PHE A 203 -9.01 -6.93 -1.97
CA PHE A 203 -9.43 -5.56 -2.22
C PHE A 203 -8.84 -4.61 -1.17
N GLU A 204 -8.93 -4.97 0.10
CA GLU A 204 -8.46 -4.13 1.20
C GLU A 204 -6.96 -3.81 1.08
N ALA A 205 -6.12 -4.84 0.93
CA ALA A 205 -4.69 -4.64 0.82
C ALA A 205 -4.32 -3.85 -0.46
N ALA A 206 -4.99 -4.13 -1.58
CA ALA A 206 -4.74 -3.45 -2.84
C ALA A 206 -5.17 -1.97 -2.79
N ALA A 207 -6.35 -1.68 -2.25
CA ALA A 207 -6.88 -0.34 -2.10
C ALA A 207 -6.02 0.49 -1.14
N GLU A 208 -5.58 -0.09 -0.02
CA GLU A 208 -4.65 0.58 0.92
C GLU A 208 -3.35 0.97 0.24
N LEU A 209 -2.66 0.02 -0.41
CA LEU A 209 -1.40 0.28 -1.12
C LEU A 209 -1.56 1.39 -2.16
N LEU A 210 -2.60 1.30 -3.00
CA LEU A 210 -2.82 2.24 -4.09
C LEU A 210 -3.18 3.63 -3.56
N SER A 211 -4.06 3.74 -2.57
CA SER A 211 -4.38 5.01 -1.91
C SER A 211 -3.14 5.66 -1.31
N ASP A 212 -2.35 4.90 -0.55
CA ASP A 212 -1.12 5.41 0.06
C ASP A 212 -0.10 5.87 -1.00
N THR A 213 0.02 5.11 -2.09
CA THR A 213 0.92 5.46 -3.19
C THR A 213 0.44 6.73 -3.90
N LEU A 214 -0.86 6.88 -4.15
CA LEU A 214 -1.44 8.07 -4.78
C LEU A 214 -1.25 9.32 -3.94
N LEU A 215 -1.42 9.22 -2.62
CA LEU A 215 -1.31 10.36 -1.70
C LEU A 215 0.14 10.74 -1.41
N ASN A 216 1.01 9.75 -1.18
CA ASN A 216 2.35 10.00 -0.66
C ASN A 216 3.45 9.91 -1.71
N TYR A 217 3.23 9.20 -2.83
CA TYR A 217 4.25 8.96 -3.84
C TYR A 217 3.67 8.81 -5.26
N SER A 218 2.78 9.73 -5.67
CA SER A 218 2.06 9.68 -6.95
C SER A 218 2.96 9.51 -8.19
N GLY A 219 4.17 10.08 -8.17
CA GLY A 219 5.18 9.91 -9.23
C GLY A 219 5.71 8.49 -9.42
N PHE A 220 5.41 7.57 -8.50
CA PHE A 220 5.70 6.14 -8.66
C PHE A 220 4.88 5.51 -9.78
N LEU A 221 3.61 5.91 -9.95
CA LEU A 221 2.70 5.33 -10.92
C LEU A 221 2.90 5.93 -12.32
N LEU A 222 2.67 5.12 -13.36
CA LEU A 222 2.69 5.56 -14.76
C LEU A 222 1.29 5.91 -15.22
N GLU A 223 1.19 6.69 -16.30
CA GLU A 223 -0.09 7.07 -16.88
C GLU A 223 -0.98 5.86 -17.18
N ALA A 224 -0.42 4.77 -17.70
CA ALA A 224 -1.15 3.53 -17.93
C ALA A 224 -1.79 2.95 -16.65
N HIS A 225 -1.18 3.15 -15.47
CA HIS A 225 -1.75 2.70 -14.20
C HIS A 225 -2.92 3.59 -13.76
N TYR A 226 -2.80 4.91 -13.95
CA TYR A 226 -3.90 5.86 -13.70
C TYR A 226 -5.10 5.55 -14.60
N GLU A 227 -4.86 5.30 -15.89
CA GLU A 227 -5.88 4.92 -16.86
C GLU A 227 -6.62 3.62 -16.47
N ALA A 228 -5.86 2.62 -16.00
CA ALA A 228 -6.43 1.38 -15.48
C ALA A 228 -7.28 1.61 -14.23
N LEU A 229 -6.83 2.45 -13.28
CA LEU A 229 -7.59 2.81 -12.08
C LEU A 229 -8.89 3.52 -12.42
N PHE A 230 -8.86 4.53 -13.29
CA PHE A 230 -10.08 5.21 -13.75
C PHE A 230 -11.06 4.22 -14.38
N SER A 231 -10.56 3.31 -15.22
CA SER A 231 -11.40 2.30 -15.87
C SER A 231 -12.05 1.36 -14.84
N LEU A 232 -11.26 0.83 -13.90
CA LEU A 232 -11.75 -0.07 -12.85
C LEU A 232 -12.79 0.59 -11.94
N LEU A 233 -12.58 1.84 -11.53
CA LEU A 233 -13.49 2.55 -10.62
C LEU A 233 -14.79 3.01 -11.30
N LEU A 234 -14.78 3.18 -12.63
CA LEU A 234 -15.93 3.58 -13.42
C LEU A 234 -16.73 2.40 -14.00
N GLU A 235 -16.13 1.21 -14.05
CA GLU A 235 -16.76 -0.01 -14.57
C GLU A 235 -18.04 -0.40 -13.81
N ASP A 236 -18.91 -1.17 -14.48
CA ASP A 236 -20.13 -1.72 -13.88
C ASP A 236 -19.85 -2.61 -12.66
N SER A 237 -18.70 -3.29 -12.64
CA SER A 237 -18.23 -4.13 -11.53
C SER A 237 -18.06 -3.33 -10.22
N ALA A 238 -17.61 -2.08 -10.32
CA ALA A 238 -17.42 -1.18 -9.19
C ALA A 238 -18.69 -0.43 -8.77
N ARG A 239 -19.73 -0.40 -9.62
CA ARG A 239 -21.01 0.29 -9.32
C ARG A 239 -21.66 -0.23 -8.04
N GLY A 240 -21.60 -1.54 -7.78
CA GLY A 240 -22.16 -2.12 -6.57
C GLY A 240 -21.49 -1.60 -5.29
N ARG A 241 -20.16 -1.47 -5.27
CA ARG A 241 -19.41 -0.91 -4.12
C ARG A 241 -19.72 0.57 -3.93
N TYR A 242 -19.72 1.33 -5.01
CA TYR A 242 -20.08 2.74 -4.99
C TYR A 242 -21.51 2.97 -4.45
N GLN A 243 -22.49 2.20 -4.94
CA GLN A 243 -23.89 2.38 -4.54
C GLN A 243 -24.10 2.02 -3.07
N ARG A 244 -23.48 0.95 -2.57
CA ARG A 244 -23.51 0.60 -1.14
C ARG A 244 -23.04 1.77 -0.27
N LEU A 245 -21.88 2.35 -0.60
CA LEU A 245 -21.34 3.50 0.13
C LEU A 245 -22.28 4.70 0.11
N VAL A 246 -22.84 5.05 -1.06
CA VAL A 246 -23.77 6.19 -1.20
C VAL A 246 -25.10 5.92 -0.47
N ASP A 247 -25.55 4.67 -0.38
CA ASP A 247 -26.76 4.28 0.34
C ASP A 247 -26.56 4.16 1.87
N GLY A 248 -25.35 4.43 2.35
CA GLY A 248 -25.04 4.51 3.78
C GLY A 248 -24.40 3.26 4.38
N ASP A 249 -23.89 2.35 3.54
CA ASP A 249 -22.97 1.29 3.99
C ASP A 249 -21.59 1.90 4.25
N PHE A 250 -21.32 2.23 5.51
CA PHE A 250 -20.02 2.73 5.97
C PHE A 250 -19.16 1.63 6.60
N ASP A 251 -19.37 0.37 6.21
CA ASP A 251 -18.43 -0.69 6.51
C ASP A 251 -17.06 -0.36 5.89
N PHE A 252 -16.02 -0.93 6.49
CA PHE A 252 -14.63 -0.60 6.19
C PHE A 252 -14.29 -0.69 4.69
N GLU A 253 -14.71 -1.76 4.00
CA GLU A 253 -14.48 -1.96 2.56
C GLU A 253 -15.11 -0.83 1.71
N SER A 254 -16.34 -0.44 2.03
CA SER A 254 -17.08 0.60 1.30
C SER A 254 -16.42 1.95 1.48
N VAL A 255 -15.99 2.29 2.70
CA VAL A 255 -15.27 3.54 2.98
C VAL A 255 -13.91 3.56 2.26
N GLN A 256 -13.18 2.45 2.29
CA GLN A 256 -11.88 2.33 1.64
C GLN A 256 -11.97 2.47 0.11
N PHE A 257 -13.05 1.96 -0.49
CA PHE A 257 -13.35 2.21 -1.91
C PHE A 257 -13.52 3.70 -2.20
N GLY A 258 -14.29 4.41 -1.37
CA GLY A 258 -14.43 5.87 -1.48
C GLY A 258 -13.11 6.61 -1.31
N GLN A 259 -12.27 6.20 -0.35
CA GLN A 259 -10.95 6.77 -0.12
C GLN A 259 -10.02 6.58 -1.32
N LEU A 260 -10.04 5.41 -1.97
CA LEU A 260 -9.28 5.16 -3.20
C LEU A 260 -9.72 6.08 -4.34
N MET A 261 -11.03 6.31 -4.50
CA MET A 261 -11.54 7.26 -5.49
C MET A 261 -11.05 8.69 -5.20
N LEU A 262 -11.10 9.11 -3.93
CA LEU A 262 -10.65 10.44 -3.53
C LEU A 262 -9.15 10.61 -3.73
N ALA A 263 -8.33 9.63 -3.31
CA ALA A 263 -6.89 9.65 -3.51
C ALA A 263 -6.50 9.75 -5.00
N LEU A 264 -7.21 9.03 -5.88
CA LEU A 264 -7.02 9.16 -7.32
C LEU A 264 -7.40 10.57 -7.81
N GLY A 265 -8.54 11.09 -7.32
CA GLY A 265 -9.00 12.44 -7.61
C GLY A 265 -7.97 13.49 -7.23
N ASP A 266 -7.46 13.47 -6.00
CA ASP A 266 -6.45 14.40 -5.49
C ASP A 266 -5.17 14.33 -6.33
N SER A 267 -4.68 13.13 -6.63
CA SER A 267 -3.46 12.94 -7.42
C SER A 267 -3.54 13.50 -8.86
N LYS A 268 -4.75 13.68 -9.38
CA LYS A 268 -5.04 14.13 -10.76
C LYS A 268 -5.98 15.34 -10.78
N VAL A 269 -6.05 16.12 -9.70
CA VAL A 269 -7.03 17.20 -9.53
C VAL A 269 -6.93 18.24 -10.65
N GLN A 270 -5.73 18.67 -11.02
CA GLN A 270 -5.52 19.60 -12.11
C GLN A 270 -6.00 19.04 -13.46
N LEU A 271 -5.71 17.77 -13.75
CA LEU A 271 -6.19 17.10 -14.96
C LEU A 271 -7.71 17.02 -14.99
N LEU A 272 -8.35 16.74 -13.86
CA LEU A 272 -9.81 16.69 -13.76
C LEU A 272 -10.46 18.07 -13.95
N ILE A 273 -9.79 19.14 -13.52
CA ILE A 273 -10.26 20.53 -13.73
C ILE A 273 -10.19 20.89 -15.22
N GLU A 274 -9.07 20.61 -15.87
CA GLU A 274 -8.80 21.05 -17.25
C GLU A 274 -9.46 20.15 -18.31
N ASN A 275 -9.75 18.88 -17.97
CA ASN A 275 -10.29 17.90 -18.92
C ASN A 275 -11.82 17.83 -18.90
N THR A 276 -12.45 18.27 -19.99
CA THR A 276 -13.90 18.26 -20.18
C THR A 276 -14.45 16.96 -20.81
N GLY A 277 -13.62 15.93 -20.99
CA GLY A 277 -14.06 14.65 -21.55
C GLY A 277 -15.02 13.89 -20.64
N ASP A 278 -15.91 13.10 -21.25
CA ASP A 278 -17.01 12.38 -20.57
C ASP A 278 -16.53 11.58 -19.35
N ARG A 279 -15.39 10.88 -19.47
CA ARG A 279 -14.84 10.08 -18.38
C ARG A 279 -14.48 10.90 -17.14
N SER A 280 -13.87 12.07 -17.32
CA SER A 280 -13.51 12.96 -16.20
C SER A 280 -14.77 13.55 -15.56
N GLN A 281 -15.77 13.89 -16.38
CA GLN A 281 -17.05 14.41 -15.90
C GLN A 281 -17.85 13.34 -15.13
N ASP A 282 -17.85 12.09 -15.60
CA ASP A 282 -18.45 10.95 -14.93
C ASP A 282 -17.76 10.66 -13.59
N PHE A 283 -16.43 10.77 -13.55
CA PHE A 283 -15.67 10.59 -12.32
C PHE A 283 -15.96 11.70 -11.30
N LEU A 284 -15.93 12.98 -11.71
CA LEU A 284 -16.30 14.12 -10.85
C LEU A 284 -17.74 14.01 -10.34
N THR A 285 -18.66 13.52 -11.19
CA THR A 285 -20.05 13.26 -10.82
C THR A 285 -20.16 12.23 -9.69
N ARG A 286 -19.33 11.17 -9.72
CA ARG A 286 -19.28 10.16 -8.65
C ARG A 286 -18.63 10.71 -7.38
N LEU A 287 -17.55 11.49 -7.48
CA LEU A 287 -16.94 12.15 -6.31
C LEU A 287 -17.93 13.11 -5.64
N ARG A 288 -18.73 13.85 -6.42
CA ARG A 288 -19.83 14.66 -5.90
C ARG A 288 -20.90 13.81 -5.21
N GLY A 289 -21.17 12.61 -5.71
CA GLY A 289 -22.12 11.68 -5.10
C GLY A 289 -21.70 11.23 -3.70
N LEU A 290 -20.40 11.13 -3.41
CA LEU A 290 -19.89 10.79 -2.07
C LEU A 290 -20.32 11.81 -1.00
N LEU A 291 -20.38 13.10 -1.34
CA LEU A 291 -20.90 14.14 -0.42
C LEU A 291 -22.39 13.93 -0.09
N HIS A 292 -23.12 13.23 -0.95
CA HIS A 292 -24.55 12.96 -0.80
C HIS A 292 -24.85 11.59 -0.18
N ALA A 293 -23.83 10.85 0.27
CA ALA A 293 -24.01 9.56 0.93
C ALA A 293 -25.03 9.66 2.09
N GLN A 294 -25.89 8.65 2.23
CA GLN A 294 -26.89 8.62 3.29
C GLN A 294 -26.23 8.36 4.64
N GLY A 295 -26.34 9.29 5.56
CA GLY A 295 -25.76 9.15 6.89
C GLY A 295 -25.51 10.50 7.53
N TYR A 296 -25.13 10.49 8.80
CA TYR A 296 -24.75 11.70 9.52
C TYR A 296 -23.23 11.94 9.37
N PRO A 297 -22.77 13.07 8.79
CA PRO A 297 -21.36 13.41 8.51
C PRO A 297 -20.34 13.33 9.63
N ILE A 298 -20.78 13.18 10.88
CA ILE A 298 -19.92 13.22 12.06
C ILE A 298 -20.05 11.93 12.89
N SER A 299 -21.14 11.17 12.75
CA SER A 299 -21.34 9.89 13.48
C SER A 299 -21.16 8.68 12.59
N ASP A 300 -21.87 8.65 11.46
CA ASP A 300 -22.04 7.45 10.64
C ASP A 300 -21.32 7.58 9.29
N ASP A 301 -21.46 8.75 8.65
CA ASP A 301 -20.91 9.03 7.33
C ASP A 301 -19.44 9.40 7.41
N ARG A 302 -18.60 8.36 7.30
CA ARG A 302 -17.14 8.46 7.37
C ARG A 302 -16.50 8.99 6.08
N ILE A 303 -17.25 9.12 4.98
CA ILE A 303 -16.72 9.57 3.69
C ILE A 303 -16.97 11.06 3.44
N PHE A 304 -17.93 11.67 4.13
CA PHE A 304 -18.27 13.09 3.94
C PHE A 304 -17.09 14.04 4.16
N VAL A 305 -16.34 13.88 5.26
CA VAL A 305 -15.22 14.77 5.59
C VAL A 305 -14.10 14.64 4.54
N PRO A 306 -13.60 13.44 4.21
CA PRO A 306 -12.63 13.27 3.12
C PRO A 306 -13.12 13.83 1.77
N ALA A 307 -14.40 13.63 1.43
CA ALA A 307 -14.96 14.18 0.19
C ALA A 307 -14.99 15.70 0.20
N LEU A 308 -15.28 16.34 1.35
CA LEU A 308 -15.26 17.79 1.49
C LEU A 308 -13.84 18.37 1.37
N GLU A 309 -12.85 17.65 1.90
CA GLU A 309 -11.43 18.01 1.78
C GLU A 309 -11.00 18.01 0.30
N PHE A 310 -11.31 16.94 -0.45
CA PHE A 310 -11.07 16.88 -1.90
C PHE A 310 -11.67 18.10 -2.63
N TRP A 311 -12.93 18.43 -2.37
CA TRP A 311 -13.58 19.56 -3.05
C TRP A 311 -13.01 20.92 -2.63
N SER A 312 -12.46 21.04 -1.42
CA SER A 312 -11.69 22.22 -1.01
C SER A 312 -10.43 22.35 -1.86
N THR A 313 -9.65 21.27 -1.98
CA THR A 313 -8.44 21.22 -2.83
C THR A 313 -8.76 21.47 -4.31
N PHE A 314 -9.89 20.96 -4.80
CA PHE A 314 -10.37 21.21 -6.16
C PHE A 314 -10.62 22.71 -6.40
N VAL A 315 -11.30 23.39 -5.47
CA VAL A 315 -11.57 24.83 -5.58
C VAL A 315 -10.28 25.65 -5.49
N GLU A 316 -9.37 25.31 -4.57
CA GLU A 316 -8.06 25.95 -4.45
C GLU A 316 -7.27 25.84 -5.76
N THR A 317 -7.15 24.62 -6.29
CA THR A 317 -6.45 24.36 -7.56
C THR A 317 -7.12 25.07 -8.73
N LEU A 318 -8.46 25.10 -8.78
CA LEU A 318 -9.20 25.83 -9.81
C LEU A 318 -8.88 27.32 -9.80
N VAL A 319 -8.84 27.94 -8.61
CA VAL A 319 -8.50 29.35 -8.46
C VAL A 319 -7.06 29.61 -8.91
N ASP A 320 -6.11 28.73 -8.55
CA ASP A 320 -4.71 28.83 -8.98
C ASP A 320 -4.58 28.73 -10.51
N CYS A 321 -5.29 27.78 -11.15
CA CYS A 321 -5.33 27.65 -12.60
C CYS A 321 -5.90 28.92 -13.28
N MET A 322 -6.96 29.51 -12.72
CA MET A 322 -7.59 30.72 -13.25
C MET A 322 -6.73 31.98 -13.08
N CYS A 323 -5.93 32.05 -12.02
CA CYS A 323 -5.04 33.19 -11.73
C CYS A 323 -3.73 33.16 -12.52
N SER A 324 -3.38 32.03 -13.15
CA SER A 324 -2.25 31.97 -14.08
C SER A 324 -2.57 32.77 -15.36
N ASP A 325 -1.65 33.63 -15.79
CA ASP A 325 -1.88 34.78 -16.70
C ASP A 325 -2.40 34.46 -18.14
N ASP A 326 -2.73 33.21 -18.48
CA ASP A 326 -3.00 32.77 -19.86
C ASP A 326 -4.47 32.41 -20.20
N HIS A 327 -5.44 32.54 -19.28
CA HIS A 327 -6.75 31.88 -19.45
C HIS A 327 -8.01 32.75 -19.36
N GLN A 328 -8.11 33.78 -20.21
CA GLN A 328 -9.44 34.32 -20.55
C GLN A 328 -10.18 33.34 -21.47
N ALA A 329 -11.28 32.77 -20.97
CA ALA A 329 -12.32 32.00 -21.69
C ALA A 329 -11.96 30.59 -22.18
N GLN A 330 -11.36 29.75 -21.32
CA GLN A 330 -11.24 28.33 -21.62
C GLN A 330 -12.54 27.55 -21.26
N PRO A 331 -13.01 26.61 -22.10
CA PRO A 331 -14.25 25.85 -21.88
C PRO A 331 -14.31 25.10 -20.54
N TRP A 332 -13.15 24.69 -20.02
CA TRP A 332 -13.05 23.96 -18.76
C TRP A 332 -13.42 24.81 -17.54
N VAL A 333 -13.25 26.13 -17.59
CA VAL A 333 -13.59 27.04 -16.47
C VAL A 333 -15.08 26.97 -16.15
N SER A 334 -15.93 26.98 -17.18
CA SER A 334 -17.39 26.90 -17.02
C SER A 334 -17.81 25.53 -16.48
N ALA A 335 -17.21 24.45 -16.96
CA ALA A 335 -17.53 23.09 -16.52
C ALA A 335 -17.11 22.87 -15.06
N ALA A 336 -15.87 23.23 -14.71
CA ALA A 336 -15.35 23.13 -13.34
C ALA A 336 -16.15 24.00 -12.36
N SER A 337 -16.49 25.24 -12.75
CA SER A 337 -17.34 26.12 -11.93
C SER A 337 -18.73 25.55 -11.70
N SER A 338 -19.31 24.85 -12.70
CA SER A 338 -20.60 24.17 -12.54
C SER A 338 -20.55 23.10 -11.46
N HIS A 339 -19.49 22.27 -11.43
CA HIS A 339 -19.30 21.27 -10.38
C HIS A 339 -19.25 21.90 -8.99
N VAL A 340 -18.52 23.00 -8.83
CA VAL A 340 -18.42 23.73 -7.55
C VAL A 340 -19.79 24.22 -7.07
N VAL A 341 -20.58 24.83 -7.97
CA VAL A 341 -21.93 25.31 -7.63
C VAL A 341 -22.85 24.16 -7.18
N GLU A 342 -22.79 23.03 -7.88
CA GLU A 342 -23.58 21.84 -7.55
C GLU A 342 -23.16 21.20 -6.23
N VAL A 343 -21.85 21.15 -5.95
CA VAL A 343 -21.27 20.67 -4.70
C VAL A 343 -21.73 21.52 -3.52
N VAL A 344 -21.61 22.86 -3.61
CA VAL A 344 -22.07 23.79 -2.57
C VAL A 344 -23.57 23.64 -2.32
N SER A 345 -24.35 23.56 -3.40
CA SER A 345 -25.81 23.34 -3.32
C SER A 345 -26.16 21.99 -2.70
N GLY A 346 -25.36 20.96 -2.95
CA GLY A 346 -25.47 19.63 -2.36
C GLY A 346 -25.20 19.61 -0.87
N ILE A 347 -24.05 20.15 -0.46
CA ILE A 347 -23.63 20.28 0.95
C ILE A 347 -24.68 21.05 1.75
N TRP A 348 -25.15 22.19 1.22
CA TRP A 348 -26.16 23.01 1.88
C TRP A 348 -27.46 22.24 2.13
N ARG A 349 -27.95 21.48 1.14
CA ARG A 349 -29.14 20.63 1.29
C ARG A 349 -28.95 19.56 2.36
N LYS A 350 -27.80 18.89 2.37
CA LYS A 350 -27.49 17.86 3.38
C LYS A 350 -27.51 18.46 4.79
N LEU A 351 -26.86 19.60 5.00
CA LEU A 351 -26.85 20.31 6.29
C LEU A 351 -28.25 20.78 6.72
N LEU A 352 -29.08 21.26 5.79
CA LEU A 352 -30.46 21.68 6.08
C LEU A 352 -31.37 20.52 6.49
N VAL A 353 -31.36 19.41 5.74
CA VAL A 353 -32.15 18.21 6.06
C VAL A 353 -31.77 17.70 7.45
N MET A 354 -30.49 17.78 7.80
CA MET A 354 -30.00 17.38 9.11
C MET A 354 -30.44 18.32 10.25
N ARG A 355 -30.44 19.64 10.03
CA ARG A 355 -30.97 20.59 11.02
C ARG A 355 -32.47 20.35 11.27
N GLY A 356 -33.22 19.98 10.23
CA GLY A 356 -34.61 19.53 10.33
C GLY A 356 -34.79 18.25 11.17
N LYS A 357 -33.94 17.24 10.97
CA LYS A 357 -33.98 15.99 11.77
C LYS A 357 -33.56 16.19 13.23
N MET A 358 -32.52 16.99 13.51
CA MET A 358 -32.12 17.33 14.89
C MET A 358 -33.21 18.07 15.65
N SER A 359 -33.91 19.00 15.00
CA SER A 359 -35.03 19.72 15.62
C SER A 359 -36.20 18.77 15.94
N GLN A 360 -36.52 17.81 15.07
CA GLN A 360 -37.55 16.79 15.37
C GLN A 360 -37.17 15.84 16.52
N ILE A 361 -35.88 15.51 16.69
CA ILE A 361 -35.40 14.68 17.81
C ILE A 361 -35.46 15.47 19.13
N SER A 362 -35.13 16.76 19.14
CA SER A 362 -35.30 17.61 20.33
C SER A 362 -36.78 17.86 20.71
N TYR A 363 -37.72 17.76 19.77
CA TYR A 363 -39.16 17.86 20.05
C TYR A 363 -39.82 16.52 20.43
N SER A 364 -39.12 15.39 20.35
CA SER A 364 -39.63 14.07 20.75
C SER A 364 -39.21 13.64 22.16
N HIS A 365 -38.50 14.50 22.89
CA HIS A 365 -38.36 14.41 24.35
C HIS A 365 -38.76 15.72 25.05
N PRO A 366 -40.06 15.96 25.24
CA PRO A 366 -40.52 16.58 26.47
C PRO A 366 -41.55 15.70 27.19
N LEU A 367 -41.34 15.53 28.49
CA LEU A 367 -42.22 14.93 29.52
C LEU A 367 -42.04 13.42 29.80
N LEU A 368 -41.02 13.11 30.60
CA LEU A 368 -41.15 12.18 31.74
C LEU A 368 -40.29 12.69 32.89
N SER A 369 -40.79 13.73 33.58
CA SER A 369 -40.78 13.90 35.05
C SER A 369 -41.38 15.26 35.39
#